data_AF-A0A9X0AW86-F1
#
_entry.id   AF-A0A9X0AW86-F1
#
_cell.length_a   1.000
_cell.length_b   1.000
_cell.length_c   1.000
_cell.angle_alpha   90.00
_cell.angle_beta   90.00
_cell.angle_gamma   90.00
#
_symmetry.space_group_name_H-M   'P 1'
#
loop_
_entity.id
_entity.type
_entity.pdbx_description
1 polymer ?
#
loop_
_entity_poly.entity_id
_entity_poly.type
_entity_poly.pdbx_seq_one_letter_code
_entity_poly.pdbx_strand_id
1 'polypeptide(L)'
;MQSLGCEVAALNTVQFSNHLGYGQAKGTRASAAEISDLYQGLKNSYLDDFNMMLSGYLPGAASVEAVGSIARDLKLKSTMKPGSFFWVLDPVMGDNGKLYVAEDVVPAYKTLIKDADLILPNQFEVE
;
A
#
# COMPACT_ATOMS: atom_id res chain seq x y z
N MET A 1 -14.21 5.57 5.38
CA MET A 1 -13.18 6.28 6.16
C MET A 1 -13.68 7.66 6.55
N GLN A 2 -13.81 8.63 5.64
CA GLN A 2 -14.31 9.97 5.98
C GLN A 2 -15.70 9.97 6.62
N SER A 3 -16.65 9.17 6.11
CA SER A 3 -17.98 9.01 6.73
C SER A 3 -17.94 8.39 8.13
N LEU A 4 -16.83 7.79 8.53
CA LEU A 4 -16.57 7.27 9.88
C LEU A 4 -15.78 8.27 10.74
N GLY A 5 -15.55 9.49 10.26
CA GLY A 5 -14.82 10.54 10.96
C GLY A 5 -13.30 10.47 10.84
N CYS A 6 -12.76 9.67 9.92
CA CYS A 6 -11.31 9.60 9.70
C CYS A 6 -10.84 10.75 8.78
N GLU A 7 -9.77 11.44 9.19
CA GLU A 7 -8.95 12.25 8.30
C GLU A 7 -8.11 11.32 7.41
N VAL A 8 -8.09 11.57 6.09
CA VAL A 8 -7.49 10.65 5.12
C VAL A 8 -6.53 11.40 4.20
N ALA A 9 -5.26 10.99 4.20
CA ALA A 9 -4.31 11.31 3.16
C ALA A 9 -4.22 10.13 2.18
N ALA A 10 -4.47 10.39 0.89
CA ALA A 10 -4.42 9.37 -0.15
C ALA A 10 -3.13 9.49 -0.97
N LEU A 11 -2.41 8.38 -1.14
CA LEU A 11 -1.31 8.24 -2.08
C LEU A 11 -1.76 7.29 -3.20
N ASN A 12 -2.05 7.84 -4.37
CA ASN A 12 -2.52 7.07 -5.51
C ASN A 12 -1.35 6.39 -6.21
N THR A 13 -1.29 5.06 -6.15
CA THR A 13 -0.26 4.23 -6.80
C THR A 13 -0.51 4.04 -8.28
N VAL A 14 -1.78 4.20 -8.69
CA VAL A 14 -2.21 4.29 -10.09
C VAL A 14 -3.29 5.37 -10.22
N GLN A 15 -3.37 5.97 -11.39
CA GLN A 15 -4.43 6.90 -11.77
C GLN A 15 -5.04 6.41 -13.07
N PHE A 16 -6.03 5.51 -12.98
CA PHE A 16 -6.72 4.93 -14.13
C PHE A 16 -8.11 5.51 -14.34
N SER A 17 -8.61 5.39 -15.57
CA SER A 17 -9.98 5.76 -15.95
C SER A 17 -11.05 4.94 -15.22
N ASN A 18 -10.76 3.67 -14.95
CA ASN A 18 -11.68 2.70 -14.34
C ASN A 18 -10.90 1.50 -13.80
N HIS A 19 -11.55 0.64 -13.02
CA HIS A 19 -10.97 -0.62 -12.58
C HIS A 19 -10.78 -1.60 -13.75
N LEU A 20 -9.82 -2.52 -13.64
CA LEU A 20 -9.42 -3.44 -14.72
C LEU A 20 -10.47 -4.49 -15.10
N GLY A 21 -11.51 -4.67 -14.27
CA GLY A 21 -12.62 -5.58 -14.55
C GLY A 21 -13.45 -5.24 -15.79
N TYR A 22 -13.34 -4.02 -16.31
CA TYR A 22 -13.95 -3.62 -17.59
C TYR A 22 -13.16 -4.10 -18.84
N GLY A 23 -12.02 -4.78 -18.66
CA GLY A 23 -11.18 -5.31 -19.76
C GLY A 23 -10.30 -4.27 -20.46
N GLN A 24 -10.54 -2.97 -20.27
CA GLN A 24 -9.69 -1.90 -20.76
C GLN A 24 -9.61 -0.77 -19.74
N ALA A 25 -8.43 -0.15 -19.61
CA ALA A 25 -8.23 1.06 -18.81
C ALA A 25 -7.12 1.92 -19.44
N LYS A 26 -7.19 3.23 -19.22
CA LYS A 26 -6.13 4.19 -19.58
C LYS A 26 -5.73 4.97 -18.34
N GLY A 27 -4.48 5.42 -18.29
CA GLY A 27 -3.98 6.25 -17.21
C GLY A 27 -2.51 5.98 -16.90
N THR A 28 -2.09 6.35 -15.69
CA THR A 28 -0.69 6.31 -15.26
C THR A 28 -0.49 5.41 -14.05
N ARG A 29 0.75 4.95 -13.87
CA ARG A 29 1.21 4.20 -12.70
C ARG A 29 2.31 5.02 -12.05
N ALA A 30 2.24 5.23 -10.74
CA ALA A 30 3.32 5.85 -10.01
C ALA A 30 4.50 4.88 -9.92
N SER A 31 5.69 5.36 -10.23
CA SER A 31 6.96 4.68 -10.00
C SER A 31 7.26 4.59 -8.50
N ALA A 32 8.12 3.65 -8.10
CA ALA A 32 8.60 3.54 -6.72
C ALA A 32 9.29 4.82 -6.22
N ALA A 33 9.98 5.53 -7.13
CA ALA A 33 10.58 6.83 -6.85
C ALA A 33 9.51 7.89 -6.55
N GLU A 34 8.48 8.03 -7.39
CA GLU A 34 7.38 8.98 -7.15
C GLU A 34 6.64 8.69 -5.84
N ILE A 35 6.41 7.41 -5.50
CA ILE A 35 5.82 7.02 -4.20
C ILE A 35 6.69 7.49 -3.03
N SER A 36 8.00 7.27 -3.13
CA SER A 36 8.97 7.65 -2.10
C SER A 36 9.11 9.17 -1.97
N ASP A 37 9.12 9.89 -3.09
CA ASP A 37 9.22 11.35 -3.15
C ASP A 37 7.99 12.01 -2.52
N LEU A 38 6.79 11.48 -2.77
CA LEU A 38 5.56 11.95 -2.13
C LEU A 38 5.63 11.76 -0.61
N TYR A 39 6.04 10.59 -0.14
CA TYR A 39 6.22 10.35 1.30
C TYR A 39 7.26 11.29 1.91
N GLN A 40 8.39 11.49 1.25
CA GLN A 40 9.41 12.43 1.69
C GLN A 40 8.87 13.87 1.75
N GLY A 41 8.03 14.27 0.80
CA GLY A 41 7.33 15.55 0.80
C GLY A 41 6.41 15.72 2.01
N LEU A 42 5.67 14.68 2.39
CA LEU A 42 4.85 14.68 3.61
C LEU A 42 5.73 14.85 4.86
N LYS A 43 6.84 14.10 4.98
CA LYS A 43 7.78 14.22 6.10
C LYS A 43 8.35 15.63 6.22
N ASN A 44 8.82 16.20 5.11
CA ASN A 44 9.38 17.55 5.08
C ASN A 44 8.36 18.63 5.46
N SER A 45 7.07 18.33 5.30
CA SER A 45 5.96 19.23 5.64
C SER A 45 5.34 18.93 7.00
N TYR A 46 5.89 17.98 7.77
CA TYR A 46 5.34 17.51 9.06
C TYR A 46 3.91 16.94 8.94
N LEU A 47 3.61 16.29 7.82
CA LEU A 47 2.31 15.67 7.50
C LEU A 47 2.35 14.13 7.55
N ASP A 48 3.30 13.56 8.29
CA ASP A 48 3.57 12.12 8.41
C ASP A 48 3.19 11.57 9.80
N ASP A 49 2.32 12.25 10.55
CA ASP A 49 1.78 11.77 11.83
C ASP A 49 0.51 10.96 11.61
N PHE A 50 0.68 9.72 11.12
CA PHE A 50 -0.43 8.82 10.85
C PHE A 50 -0.65 7.84 12.01
N ASN A 51 -1.91 7.63 12.39
CA ASN A 51 -2.27 6.57 13.34
C ASN A 51 -2.49 5.21 12.68
N MET A 52 -2.71 5.20 11.37
CA MET A 52 -2.95 3.99 10.61
C MET A 52 -2.46 4.16 9.18
N MET A 53 -1.98 3.06 8.60
CA MET A 53 -1.80 2.94 7.16
C MET A 53 -2.67 1.80 6.64
N LEU A 54 -3.35 2.03 5.53
CA LEU A 54 -4.04 1.00 4.74
C LEU A 54 -3.39 0.95 3.37
N SER A 55 -2.75 -0.16 3.04
CA SER A 55 -2.18 -0.40 1.71
C SER A 55 -3.01 -1.43 0.95
N GLY A 56 -3.36 -1.12 -0.30
CA GLY A 56 -4.09 -2.01 -1.21
C GLY A 56 -3.33 -2.21 -2.51
N TYR A 57 -3.98 -2.00 -3.66
CA TYR A 57 -3.41 -2.25 -4.99
C TYR A 57 -2.07 -1.55 -5.27
N LEU A 58 -1.02 -2.34 -5.58
CA LEU A 58 0.32 -1.87 -5.95
C LEU A 58 0.70 -2.41 -7.35
N PRO A 59 1.17 -1.55 -8.28
CA PRO A 59 1.32 -1.93 -9.69
C PRO A 59 2.55 -2.80 -10.03
N GLY A 60 3.41 -3.12 -9.06
CA GLY A 60 4.63 -3.92 -9.26
C GLY A 60 5.51 -4.04 -8.01
N ALA A 61 6.51 -4.92 -8.06
CA ALA A 61 7.35 -5.28 -6.91
C ALA A 61 8.07 -4.07 -6.29
N ALA A 62 8.60 -3.17 -7.13
CA ALA A 62 9.25 -1.95 -6.65
C ALA A 62 8.29 -1.02 -5.85
N SER A 63 7.01 -0.96 -6.24
CA SER A 63 6.00 -0.21 -5.50
C SER A 63 5.67 -0.88 -4.16
N VAL A 64 5.63 -2.21 -4.13
CA VAL A 64 5.50 -3.01 -2.90
C VAL A 64 6.63 -2.69 -1.92
N GLU A 65 7.88 -2.73 -2.39
CA GLU A 65 9.06 -2.40 -1.58
C GLU A 65 9.06 -0.96 -1.07
N ALA A 66 8.65 0.00 -1.89
CA ALA A 66 8.53 1.41 -1.50
C ALA A 66 7.49 1.60 -0.38
N VAL A 67 6.29 1.02 -0.53
CA VAL A 67 5.23 1.07 0.49
C VAL A 67 5.65 0.36 1.77
N GLY A 68 6.35 -0.77 1.66
CA GLY A 68 6.93 -1.45 2.81
C GLY A 68 7.95 -0.60 3.57
N SER A 69 8.75 0.17 2.85
CA SER A 69 9.72 1.11 3.45
C SER A 69 9.02 2.24 4.20
N ILE A 70 7.93 2.78 3.65
CA ILE A 70 7.06 3.77 4.32
C ILE A 70 6.48 3.18 5.61
N ALA A 71 5.91 1.97 5.54
CA ALA A 71 5.32 1.31 6.69
C ALA A 71 6.33 1.10 7.83
N ARG A 72 7.54 0.65 7.50
CA ARG A 72 8.63 0.45 8.47
C ARG A 72 9.08 1.76 9.11
N ASP A 73 9.19 2.84 8.35
CA ASP A 73 9.54 4.16 8.88
C ASP A 73 8.46 4.69 9.85
N LEU A 74 7.18 4.57 9.48
CA LEU A 74 6.06 4.94 10.36
C LEU A 74 6.01 4.08 11.63
N LYS A 75 6.23 2.77 11.50
CA LYS A 75 6.30 1.84 12.64
C LYS A 75 7.48 2.18 13.56
N LEU A 76 8.64 2.51 12.99
CA LEU A 76 9.80 2.98 13.76
C LEU A 76 9.49 4.29 14.50
N LYS A 77 8.85 5.27 13.85
CA LYS A 77 8.42 6.52 14.47
C LYS A 77 7.46 6.29 15.64
N SER A 78 6.58 5.28 15.53
CA SER A 78 5.62 4.92 16.58
C SER A 78 6.25 4.26 17.81
N THR A 79 7.52 3.85 17.77
CA THR A 79 8.18 3.18 18.92
C THR A 79 8.24 4.05 20.17
N MET A 80 8.23 5.38 20.02
CA MET A 80 8.17 6.34 21.13
C MET A 80 6.80 6.38 21.83
N LYS A 81 5.75 5.85 21.18
CA LYS A 81 4.39 5.75 21.70
C LYS A 81 3.76 4.42 21.25
N PRO A 82 4.12 3.29 21.89
CA PRO A 82 3.63 1.98 21.49
C PRO A 82 2.11 1.93 21.30
N GLY A 83 1.66 1.37 20.17
CA GLY A 83 0.25 1.31 19.78
C GLY A 83 -0.30 2.57 19.09
N SER A 84 0.53 3.57 18.81
CA SER A 84 0.07 4.79 18.10
C SER A 84 -0.03 4.65 16.59
N PHE A 85 0.48 3.55 16.02
CA PHE A 85 0.43 3.25 14.60
C PHE A 85 -0.02 1.80 14.37
N PHE A 86 -0.86 1.59 13.37
CA PHE A 86 -1.35 0.28 12.97
C PHE A 86 -1.34 0.15 11.44
N TRP A 87 -0.72 -0.91 10.91
CA TRP A 87 -0.69 -1.15 9.47
C TRP A 87 -1.60 -2.31 9.07
N VAL A 88 -2.59 -1.98 8.24
CA VAL A 88 -3.41 -2.94 7.50
C VAL A 88 -2.86 -3.12 6.08
N LEU A 89 -2.48 -4.35 5.75
CA LEU A 89 -1.99 -4.75 4.44
C LEU A 89 -3.06 -5.60 3.72
N ASP A 90 -3.64 -5.07 2.66
CA ASP A 90 -4.42 -5.84 1.69
C ASP A 90 -3.49 -6.19 0.51
N PRO A 91 -3.00 -7.44 0.41
CA PRO A 91 -2.01 -7.86 -0.59
C PRO A 91 -2.69 -8.10 -1.95
N VAL A 92 -3.30 -7.07 -2.51
CA VAL A 92 -4.08 -7.17 -3.76
C VAL A 92 -3.19 -7.64 -4.91
N MET A 93 -3.38 -8.88 -5.34
CA MET A 93 -2.59 -9.54 -6.39
C MET A 93 -3.46 -10.13 -7.49
N GLY A 94 -4.69 -10.56 -7.17
CA GLY A 94 -5.54 -11.25 -8.13
C GLY A 94 -6.83 -11.74 -7.50
N ASP A 95 -7.74 -12.20 -8.35
CA ASP A 95 -8.99 -12.82 -7.92
C ASP A 95 -9.48 -13.79 -9.01
N ASN A 96 -10.31 -14.76 -8.63
CA ASN A 96 -10.88 -15.80 -9.50
C ASN A 96 -9.82 -16.58 -10.29
N GLY A 97 -8.71 -16.96 -9.64
CA GLY A 97 -7.67 -17.79 -10.23
C GLY A 97 -6.71 -17.06 -11.17
N LYS A 98 -6.76 -15.72 -11.24
CA LYS A 98 -5.93 -14.91 -12.14
C LYS A 98 -5.20 -13.80 -11.39
N LEU A 99 -3.87 -13.77 -11.53
CA LEU A 99 -3.05 -12.64 -11.13
C LEU A 99 -3.32 -11.43 -12.04
N TYR A 100 -3.48 -10.25 -11.44
CA TYR A 100 -3.51 -8.96 -12.12
C TYR A 100 -2.14 -8.28 -12.15
N VAL A 101 -1.19 -8.84 -11.40
CA VAL A 101 0.15 -8.31 -11.17
C VAL A 101 1.22 -9.22 -11.77
N ALA A 102 2.43 -8.69 -11.94
CA ALA A 102 3.58 -9.47 -12.39
C ALA A 102 4.01 -10.50 -11.32
N GLU A 103 4.66 -11.59 -11.75
CA GLU A 103 5.05 -12.70 -10.87
C GLU A 103 6.03 -12.29 -9.75
N ASP A 104 6.82 -11.24 -9.97
CA ASP A 104 7.78 -10.70 -9.02
C ASP A 104 7.13 -9.98 -7.81
N VAL A 105 5.84 -9.69 -7.86
CA VAL A 105 5.07 -9.06 -6.77
C VAL A 105 4.85 -10.01 -5.59
N VAL A 106 4.66 -11.31 -5.86
CA VAL A 106 4.39 -12.31 -4.81
C VAL A 106 5.56 -12.44 -3.83
N PRO A 107 6.83 -12.61 -4.28
CA PRO A 107 7.98 -12.58 -3.39
C PRO A 107 8.07 -11.30 -2.56
N ALA A 108 7.81 -10.13 -3.17
CA ALA A 108 7.88 -8.85 -2.47
C ALA A 108 6.87 -8.80 -1.31
N TYR A 109 5.60 -9.17 -1.53
CA TYR A 109 4.61 -9.25 -0.45
C TYR A 109 5.00 -10.26 0.64
N LYS A 110 5.53 -11.45 0.28
CA LYS A 110 5.99 -12.44 1.27
C LYS A 110 7.05 -11.88 2.23
N THR A 111 7.87 -10.93 1.79
CA THR A 111 8.82 -10.26 2.69
C THR A 111 8.17 -9.22 3.62
N LEU A 112 7.03 -8.65 3.23
CA LEU A 112 6.36 -7.55 3.93
C LEU A 112 5.26 -8.00 4.88
N ILE A 113 4.59 -9.12 4.62
CA ILE A 113 3.48 -9.60 5.44
C ILE A 113 3.82 -9.71 6.93
N LYS A 114 5.07 -10.04 7.26
CA LYS A 114 5.56 -10.14 8.65
C LYS A 114 5.66 -8.80 9.38
N ASP A 115 5.69 -7.69 8.64
CA ASP A 115 5.85 -6.35 9.18
C ASP A 115 4.49 -5.68 9.46
N ALA A 116 3.41 -6.16 8.80
CA ALA A 116 2.05 -5.68 8.96
C ALA A 116 1.39 -6.17 10.26
N ASP A 117 0.46 -5.39 10.80
CA ASP A 117 -0.26 -5.73 12.03
C ASP A 117 -1.56 -6.51 11.73
N LEU A 118 -2.14 -6.29 10.55
CA LEU A 118 -3.27 -7.05 10.02
C LEU A 118 -3.10 -7.24 8.51
N ILE A 119 -3.38 -8.45 8.02
CA ILE A 119 -3.37 -8.77 6.59
C ILE A 119 -4.78 -9.20 6.18
N LEU A 120 -5.27 -8.69 5.05
CA LEU A 120 -6.63 -8.93 4.55
C LEU A 120 -6.65 -9.59 3.16
N PRO A 121 -6.05 -10.79 2.96
CA PRO A 121 -6.04 -11.43 1.65
C PRO A 121 -7.42 -12.02 1.31
N ASN A 122 -7.74 -12.11 0.01
CA ASN A 122 -8.81 -12.97 -0.48
C ASN A 122 -8.35 -14.45 -0.58
N GLN A 123 -9.25 -15.38 -0.91
CA GLN A 123 -8.92 -16.82 -0.98
C GLN A 123 -7.74 -17.11 -1.93
N PHE A 124 -7.74 -16.52 -3.12
CA PHE A 124 -6.69 -16.73 -4.12
C PHE A 124 -5.33 -16.19 -3.67
N GLU A 125 -5.32 -15.13 -2.87
CA GLU A 125 -4.09 -14.52 -2.33
C GLU A 125 -3.52 -15.30 -1.14
N VAL A 126 -4.31 -16.18 -0.51
CA VAL A 126 -3.88 -17.09 0.57
C VAL A 126 -3.26 -18.39 0.02
N GLU A 127 -3.80 -18.89 -1.08
CA GLU A 127 -3.34 -20.14 -1.74
C GLU A 127 -1.88 -20.05 -2.23
#